data_AF-A0A1W2AFC4-F1
#
_entry.id   AF-A0A1W2AFC4-F1
#
_cell.length_a   1.000
_cell.length_b   1.000
_cell.length_c   1.000
_cell.angle_alpha   90.00
_cell.angle_beta   90.00
_cell.angle_gamma   90.00
#
_symmetry.space_group_name_H-M   'P 1'
#
loop_
_entity.id
_entity.type
_entity.pdbx_description
1 polymer ?
#
loop_
_entity_poly.entity_id
_entity_poly.type
_entity_poly.pdbx_seq_one_letter_code
_entity_poly.pdbx_strand_id
1 'polypeptide(L)'
;MTGTYLIGDQMIGISSLYSAVHDYCRDYRAEGAPVFFVETTPEDLVFERERSEQIGEVIPVQSEENRNKELELLAVYRRIAEQMPFRDTFLFHGSAVAADGAAYLFTARSGTGKSTHTRLWREMLGDRAVMVNDDKPLIRLTEDGAVVYGTPWNGKHRLGTNISVPLKAVCILERAKQNTIRAITREEAFPMLIQQSYRPLDPAALAKTLSLVDRLSRTVSLYRLGCNMDPEAAELSYNIMKEATRQ
;
A
#
# COMPACT_ATOMS: atom_id res chain seq x y z
N MET A 1 1.76 -9.08 24.43
CA MET A 1 0.44 -9.63 24.06
C MET A 1 0.57 -10.27 22.69
N THR A 2 -0.18 -11.32 22.36
CA THR A 2 -0.01 -12.05 21.11
C THR A 2 -1.35 -12.30 20.41
N GLY A 3 -1.41 -12.12 19.10
CA GLY A 3 -2.57 -12.40 18.26
C GLY A 3 -2.14 -12.93 16.88
N THR A 4 -3.08 -13.56 16.17
CA THR A 4 -2.86 -14.04 14.80
C THR A 4 -3.76 -13.31 13.82
N TYR A 5 -3.21 -12.94 12.67
CA TYR A 5 -3.86 -12.09 11.68
C TYR A 5 -3.63 -12.61 10.27
N LEU A 6 -4.66 -12.57 9.43
CA LEU A 6 -4.53 -12.86 8.00
C LEU A 6 -4.29 -11.54 7.25
N ILE A 7 -3.07 -11.30 6.80
CA ILE A 7 -2.68 -10.07 6.11
C ILE A 7 -1.92 -10.44 4.83
N GLY A 8 -2.40 -10.01 3.67
CA GLY A 8 -1.78 -10.34 2.38
C GLY A 8 -1.77 -11.86 2.09
N ASP A 9 -2.84 -12.57 2.48
CA ASP A 9 -2.94 -14.04 2.46
C ASP A 9 -1.87 -14.77 3.27
N GLN A 10 -1.22 -14.10 4.23
CA GLN A 10 -0.28 -14.71 5.15
C GLN A 10 -0.85 -14.72 6.57
N MET A 11 -0.80 -15.88 7.23
CA MET A 11 -1.10 -15.98 8.65
C MET A 11 0.10 -15.47 9.45
N ILE A 12 -0.03 -14.32 10.10
CA ILE A 12 1.04 -13.63 10.82
C ILE A 12 0.72 -13.63 12.31
N GLY A 13 1.65 -14.14 13.11
CA GLY A 13 1.61 -13.99 14.56
C GLY A 13 2.25 -12.66 14.93
N ILE A 14 1.55 -11.82 15.71
CA ILE A 14 2.07 -10.53 16.16
C ILE A 14 2.13 -10.56 17.68
N SER A 15 3.34 -10.40 18.22
CA SER A 15 3.61 -10.20 19.64
C SER A 15 4.01 -8.74 19.88
N SER A 16 3.15 -7.98 20.58
CA SER A 16 3.34 -6.54 20.82
C SER A 16 3.47 -6.18 22.31
N LEU A 17 4.11 -5.04 22.57
CA LEU A 17 4.23 -4.36 23.85
C LEU A 17 2.89 -3.73 24.28
N TYR A 18 2.15 -3.11 23.34
CA TYR A 18 0.88 -2.44 23.60
C TYR A 18 -0.31 -3.17 22.93
N SER A 19 -1.46 -3.17 23.61
CA SER A 19 -2.70 -3.79 23.11
C SER A 19 -3.27 -3.06 21.88
N ALA A 20 -2.89 -1.78 21.72
CA ALA A 20 -3.31 -0.92 20.63
C ALA A 20 -3.05 -1.53 19.25
N VAL A 21 -1.97 -2.32 19.08
CA VAL A 21 -1.69 -3.06 17.85
C VAL A 21 -2.83 -4.03 17.51
N HIS A 22 -3.33 -4.74 18.52
CA HIS A 22 -4.38 -5.73 18.33
C HIS A 22 -5.74 -5.09 18.06
N ASP A 23 -6.04 -3.95 18.70
CA ASP A 23 -7.24 -3.16 18.44
C ASP A 23 -7.21 -2.54 17.02
N TYR A 24 -6.02 -2.13 16.58
CA TYR A 24 -5.76 -1.59 15.25
C TYR A 24 -5.97 -2.65 14.16
N CYS A 25 -5.49 -3.87 14.38
CA CYS A 25 -5.55 -4.96 13.41
C CYS A 25 -6.81 -5.83 13.53
N ARG A 26 -7.81 -5.44 14.34
CA ARG A 26 -8.97 -6.28 14.68
C ARG A 26 -9.73 -6.86 13.48
N ASP A 27 -9.86 -6.08 12.41
CA ASP A 27 -10.61 -6.47 11.19
C ASP A 27 -9.84 -7.51 10.33
N TYR A 28 -8.60 -7.83 10.72
CA TYR A 28 -7.73 -8.82 10.07
C TYR A 28 -7.43 -10.01 11.00
N ARG A 29 -8.04 -10.07 12.19
CA ARG A 29 -7.82 -11.15 13.15
C ARG A 29 -8.32 -12.48 12.58
N ALA A 30 -7.53 -13.52 12.73
CA ALA A 30 -7.83 -14.85 12.21
C ALA A 30 -7.33 -15.96 13.14
N GLU A 31 -7.85 -17.17 12.96
CA GLU A 31 -7.40 -18.37 13.66
C GLU A 31 -6.59 -19.27 12.72
N GLY A 32 -5.50 -19.83 13.22
CA GLY A 32 -4.63 -20.74 12.47
C GLY A 32 -3.16 -20.59 12.85
N ALA A 33 -2.30 -21.45 12.31
CA ALA A 33 -0.88 -21.43 12.60
C ALA A 33 -0.17 -20.29 11.83
N PRO A 34 0.56 -19.40 12.51
CA PRO A 34 1.36 -18.40 11.83
C PRO A 34 2.44 -19.01 10.94
N VAL A 35 2.59 -18.46 9.73
CA VAL A 35 3.71 -18.78 8.82
C VAL A 35 4.99 -18.05 9.21
N PHE A 36 4.89 -17.00 10.03
CA PHE A 36 6.00 -16.36 10.74
C PHE A 36 5.46 -15.49 11.88
N PHE A 37 6.36 -15.09 12.77
CA PHE A 37 6.06 -14.17 13.86
C PHE A 37 6.76 -12.83 13.67
N VAL A 38 6.06 -11.77 14.07
CA VAL A 38 6.61 -10.44 14.30
C VAL A 38 6.53 -10.18 15.78
N GLU A 39 7.68 -9.86 16.38
CA GLU A 39 7.78 -9.45 17.76
C GLU A 39 8.41 -8.06 17.80
N THR A 40 7.77 -7.14 18.52
CA THR A 40 8.29 -5.78 18.73
C THR A 40 8.94 -5.65 20.10
N THR A 41 10.07 -4.95 20.15
CA THR A 41 10.80 -4.64 21.38
C THR A 41 10.92 -3.13 21.58
N PRO A 42 11.31 -2.64 22.77
CA PRO A 42 11.53 -1.20 22.99
C PRO A 42 12.54 -0.59 22.00
N GLU A 43 13.53 -1.35 21.53
CA GLU A 43 14.50 -0.93 20.52
C GLU A 43 13.84 -0.63 19.17
N ASP A 44 12.78 -1.36 18.80
CA ASP A 44 12.02 -1.05 17.59
C ASP A 44 11.36 0.34 17.68
N LEU A 45 10.89 0.74 18.86
CA LEU A 45 10.27 2.06 19.07
C LEU A 45 11.31 3.18 18.98
N VAL A 46 12.52 2.95 19.50
CA VAL A 46 13.66 3.88 19.35
C VAL A 46 13.99 4.03 17.86
N PHE A 47 14.11 2.91 17.14
CA PHE A 47 14.39 2.91 15.71
C PHE A 47 13.35 3.71 14.91
N GLU A 48 12.05 3.49 15.15
CA GLU A 48 11.01 4.24 14.45
C GLU A 48 11.02 5.73 14.79
N ARG A 49 11.35 6.09 16.05
CA ARG A 49 11.45 7.49 16.47
C ARG A 49 12.57 8.21 15.73
N GLU A 50 13.77 7.64 15.75
CA GLU A 50 14.94 8.19 15.06
C GLU A 50 14.68 8.31 13.55
N ARG A 51 14.04 7.30 12.96
CA ARG A 51 13.66 7.30 11.55
C ARG A 51 12.66 8.41 11.23
N SER A 52 11.61 8.58 12.02
CA SER A 52 10.60 9.64 11.87
C SER A 52 11.22 11.04 11.96
N GLU A 53 12.15 11.24 12.89
CA GLU A 53 12.89 12.51 13.05
C GLU A 53 13.78 12.82 11.83
N GLN A 54 14.47 11.82 11.29
CA GLN A 54 15.32 11.97 10.09
C GLN A 54 14.53 12.38 8.84
N ILE A 55 13.31 11.88 8.68
CA ILE A 55 12.45 12.19 7.52
C ILE A 55 11.53 13.40 7.75
N GLY A 56 11.60 14.03 8.92
CA GLY A 56 10.78 15.20 9.28
C GLY A 56 9.29 14.88 9.48
N GLU A 57 8.93 13.62 9.71
CA GLU A 57 7.56 13.21 10.02
C GLU A 57 7.37 13.22 11.54
N VAL A 58 6.98 14.37 12.10
CA VAL A 58 6.65 14.46 13.53
C VAL A 58 5.28 13.83 13.74
N ILE A 59 5.20 12.76 14.54
CA ILE A 59 3.92 12.19 14.99
C ILE A 59 3.33 13.15 16.04
N PRO A 60 2.24 13.88 15.75
CA PRO A 60 1.68 14.83 16.68
C PRO A 60 0.85 14.07 17.72
N VAL A 61 1.41 13.86 18.91
CA VAL A 61 0.73 13.08 19.97
C VAL A 61 0.75 13.79 21.30
N GLN A 62 -0.39 13.71 22.00
CA GLN A 62 -0.67 14.45 23.24
C GLN A 62 0.01 13.84 24.48
N SER A 63 0.55 12.62 24.38
CA SER A 63 1.29 11.95 25.46
C SER A 63 2.39 11.03 24.92
N GLU A 64 3.41 10.77 25.73
CA GLU A 64 4.49 9.84 25.39
C GLU A 64 4.00 8.41 25.18
N GLU A 65 3.02 7.96 25.97
CA GLU A 65 2.42 6.64 25.80
C GLU A 65 1.73 6.49 24.43
N ASN A 66 0.95 7.49 24.01
CA ASN A 66 0.30 7.46 22.71
C ASN A 66 1.32 7.50 21.57
N ARG A 67 2.42 8.25 21.74
CA ARG A 67 3.53 8.22 20.80
C ARG A 67 4.15 6.83 20.69
N ASN A 68 4.39 6.14 21.80
CA ASN A 68 4.95 4.80 21.78
C ASN A 68 4.01 3.78 21.12
N LYS A 69 2.69 3.90 21.31
CA LYS A 69 1.68 3.07 20.62
C LYS A 69 1.73 3.26 19.09
N GLU A 70 1.81 4.51 18.61
CA GLU A 70 1.93 4.81 17.18
C GLU A 70 3.26 4.33 16.59
N LEU A 71 4.38 4.52 17.32
CA LEU A 71 5.69 3.99 16.92
C LEU A 71 5.68 2.46 16.83
N GLU A 72 5.01 1.77 17.75
CA GLU A 72 4.88 0.32 17.68
C GLU A 72 4.07 -0.13 16.46
N LEU A 73 3.00 0.58 16.08
CA LEU A 73 2.25 0.28 14.85
C LEU A 73 3.14 0.38 13.60
N LEU A 74 4.05 1.36 13.54
CA LEU A 74 5.03 1.48 12.47
C LEU A 74 6.02 0.32 12.48
N ALA A 75 6.55 -0.02 13.66
CA ALA A 75 7.50 -1.12 13.85
C ALA A 75 6.91 -2.47 13.42
N VAL A 76 5.68 -2.79 13.85
CA VAL A 76 4.98 -4.00 13.45
C VAL A 76 4.92 -4.08 11.93
N TYR A 77 4.50 -3.00 11.26
CA TYR A 77 4.34 -3.06 9.81
C TYR A 77 5.67 -3.14 9.06
N ARG A 78 6.70 -2.42 9.52
CA ARG A 78 8.06 -2.57 9.01
C ARG A 78 8.47 -4.04 9.08
N ARG A 79 8.36 -4.68 10.25
CA ARG A 79 8.78 -6.07 10.44
C ARG A 79 7.98 -7.05 9.58
N ILE A 80 6.69 -6.80 9.35
CA ILE A 80 5.89 -7.53 8.34
C ILE A 80 6.49 -7.32 6.95
N ALA A 81 6.74 -6.07 6.55
CA ALA A 81 7.25 -5.71 5.23
C ALA A 81 8.68 -6.24 4.95
N GLU A 82 9.51 -6.46 5.98
CA GLU A 82 10.81 -7.14 5.84
C GLU A 82 10.65 -8.63 5.49
N GLN A 83 9.56 -9.27 5.90
CA GLN A 83 9.30 -10.72 5.71
C GLN A 83 8.48 -11.04 4.47
N MET A 84 7.65 -10.11 4.01
CA MET A 84 6.76 -10.29 2.86
C MET A 84 7.47 -10.60 1.53
N PRO A 85 8.67 -10.05 1.21
CA PRO A 85 9.35 -10.33 -0.06
C PRO A 85 9.68 -11.80 -0.27
N PHE A 86 9.87 -12.56 0.82
CA PHE A 86 10.09 -14.01 0.79
C PHE A 86 8.82 -14.81 0.44
N ARG A 87 7.68 -14.14 0.34
CA ARG A 87 6.33 -14.68 0.03
C ARG A 87 5.74 -14.00 -1.21
N ASP A 88 6.61 -13.52 -2.10
CA ASP A 88 6.28 -12.80 -3.33
C ASP A 88 5.37 -11.58 -3.13
N THR A 89 5.39 -11.00 -1.94
CA THR A 89 4.56 -9.85 -1.55
C THR A 89 5.45 -8.69 -1.13
N PHE A 90 5.06 -7.46 -1.42
CA PHE A 90 5.81 -6.29 -0.95
C PHE A 90 4.89 -5.12 -0.63
N LEU A 91 5.37 -4.26 0.27
CA LEU A 91 4.67 -3.04 0.66
C LEU A 91 4.90 -1.96 -0.40
N PHE A 92 3.80 -1.35 -0.83
CA PHE A 92 3.81 -0.28 -1.83
C PHE A 92 3.06 0.95 -1.32
N HIS A 93 3.63 2.13 -1.53
CA HIS A 93 3.01 3.41 -1.20
C HIS A 93 2.10 3.86 -2.35
N GLY A 94 0.80 3.79 -2.12
CA GLY A 94 -0.21 4.03 -3.14
C GLY A 94 -1.62 3.98 -2.57
N SER A 95 -2.56 4.45 -3.38
CA SER A 95 -3.99 4.42 -3.07
C SER A 95 -4.66 3.47 -4.06
N ALA A 96 -5.25 2.39 -3.55
CA ALA A 96 -5.83 1.32 -4.36
C ALA A 96 -7.37 1.31 -4.24
N VAL A 97 -8.04 1.41 -5.38
CA VAL A 97 -9.51 1.33 -5.50
C VAL A 97 -9.87 0.14 -6.37
N ALA A 98 -10.85 -0.64 -5.94
CA ALA A 98 -11.44 -1.72 -6.72
C ALA A 98 -12.69 -1.21 -7.43
N ALA A 99 -12.80 -1.45 -8.73
CA ALA A 99 -14.00 -1.18 -9.51
C ALA A 99 -14.22 -2.29 -10.55
N ASP A 100 -15.46 -2.78 -10.65
CA ASP A 100 -15.89 -3.78 -11.63
C ASP A 100 -14.99 -5.04 -11.69
N GLY A 101 -14.64 -5.57 -10.51
CA GLY A 101 -13.88 -6.81 -10.38
C GLY A 101 -12.36 -6.67 -10.55
N ALA A 102 -11.84 -5.45 -10.73
CA ALA A 102 -10.43 -5.17 -10.88
C ALA A 102 -9.97 -4.05 -9.94
N ALA A 103 -8.70 -4.04 -9.56
CA ALA A 103 -8.10 -2.96 -8.81
C ALA A 103 -7.23 -2.05 -9.68
N TYR A 104 -7.23 -0.77 -9.31
CA TYR A 104 -6.45 0.29 -9.92
C TYR A 104 -5.67 0.98 -8.81
N LEU A 105 -4.35 1.03 -8.97
CA LEU A 105 -3.45 1.58 -7.97
C LEU A 105 -2.88 2.91 -8.46
N PHE A 106 -3.07 3.95 -7.66
CA PHE A 106 -2.55 5.29 -7.93
C PHE A 106 -1.35 5.56 -7.05
N THR A 107 -0.25 6.01 -7.66
CA THR A 107 0.96 6.38 -6.96
C THR A 107 1.54 7.69 -7.45
N ALA A 108 2.26 8.38 -6.59
CA ALA A 108 2.82 9.70 -6.87
C ALA A 108 3.81 10.10 -5.79
N ARG A 109 4.60 11.15 -6.06
CA ARG A 109 5.33 11.86 -5.01
C ARG A 109 4.39 12.29 -3.88
N SER A 110 4.92 12.34 -2.65
CA SER A 110 4.11 12.72 -1.49
C SER A 110 3.47 14.10 -1.70
N GLY A 111 2.22 14.25 -1.26
CA GLY A 111 1.44 15.49 -1.43
C GLY A 111 0.82 15.71 -2.82
N THR A 112 1.04 14.85 -3.82
CA THR A 112 0.48 15.07 -5.18
C THR A 112 -1.03 14.92 -5.27
N GLY A 113 -1.67 14.11 -4.40
CA GLY A 113 -3.14 13.99 -4.33
C GLY A 113 -3.73 12.58 -4.53
N LYS A 114 -2.99 11.50 -4.22
CA LYS A 114 -3.46 10.10 -4.39
C LYS A 114 -4.85 9.84 -3.77
N SER A 115 -5.02 10.17 -2.48
CA SER A 115 -6.29 10.02 -1.75
C SER A 115 -7.40 10.91 -2.31
N THR A 116 -7.05 12.09 -2.83
CA THR A 116 -8.01 12.97 -3.50
C THR A 116 -8.53 12.30 -4.77
N HIS A 117 -7.65 11.70 -5.57
CA HIS A 117 -8.02 11.07 -6.83
C HIS A 117 -8.88 9.81 -6.63
N THR A 118 -8.54 8.95 -5.67
CA THR A 118 -9.36 7.78 -5.35
C THR A 118 -10.69 8.14 -4.71
N ARG A 119 -10.78 9.27 -3.99
CA ARG A 119 -12.07 9.82 -3.56
C ARG A 119 -12.94 10.22 -4.76
N LEU A 120 -12.40 10.93 -5.76
CA LEU A 120 -13.15 11.29 -6.97
C LEU A 120 -13.67 10.06 -7.71
N TRP A 121 -12.86 8.99 -7.80
CA TRP A 121 -13.30 7.70 -8.35
C TRP A 121 -14.51 7.12 -7.61
N ARG A 122 -14.48 7.15 -6.28
CA ARG A 122 -15.56 6.63 -5.44
C ARG A 122 -16.83 7.48 -5.52
N GLU A 123 -16.69 8.80 -5.57
CA GLU A 123 -17.83 9.72 -5.76
C GLU A 123 -18.48 9.52 -7.13
N MET A 124 -17.68 9.32 -8.18
CA MET A 124 -18.16 9.10 -9.55
C MET A 124 -18.82 7.72 -9.74
N LEU A 125 -18.22 6.66 -9.21
CA LEU A 125 -18.66 5.28 -9.46
C LEU A 125 -19.65 4.75 -8.41
N GLY A 126 -19.81 5.44 -7.27
CA GLY A 126 -20.67 5.01 -6.17
C GLY A 126 -20.32 3.60 -5.69
N ASP A 127 -21.34 2.75 -5.54
CA ASP A 127 -21.22 1.38 -5.03
C ASP A 127 -20.34 0.47 -5.88
N ARG A 128 -20.06 0.85 -7.13
CA ARG A 128 -19.15 0.10 -8.00
C ARG A 128 -17.69 0.24 -7.59
N ALA A 129 -17.35 1.26 -6.78
CA ALA A 129 -15.99 1.52 -6.33
C ALA A 129 -15.81 1.27 -4.82
N VAL A 130 -14.95 0.31 -4.49
CA VAL A 130 -14.61 -0.05 -3.11
C VAL A 130 -13.17 0.35 -2.82
N MET A 131 -12.93 1.03 -1.70
CA MET A 131 -11.56 1.34 -1.30
C MET A 131 -10.86 0.07 -0.79
N VAL A 132 -9.77 -0.33 -1.43
CA VAL A 132 -8.94 -1.46 -0.98
C VAL A 132 -8.02 -0.97 0.14
N ASN A 133 -7.17 0.01 -0.14
CA ASN A 133 -6.25 0.59 0.84
C ASN A 133 -5.79 1.99 0.40
N ASP A 134 -5.99 3.00 1.23
CA ASP A 134 -5.44 4.34 1.02
C ASP A 134 -4.16 4.52 1.83
N ASP A 135 -2.98 4.23 1.25
CA ASP A 135 -1.61 4.65 1.67
C ASP A 135 -0.61 3.50 1.50
N LYS A 136 -0.79 2.37 2.19
CA LYS A 136 0.20 1.28 2.21
C LYS A 136 -0.43 -0.09 1.96
N PRO A 137 -0.98 -0.34 0.76
CA PRO A 137 -1.34 -1.69 0.34
C PRO A 137 -0.13 -2.64 0.30
N LEU A 138 -0.42 -3.94 0.35
CA LEU A 138 0.50 -4.98 -0.08
C LEU A 138 0.17 -5.39 -1.52
N ILE A 139 1.20 -5.68 -2.31
CA ILE A 139 1.06 -6.23 -3.66
C ILE A 139 1.75 -7.58 -3.70
N ARG A 140 1.02 -8.63 -4.10
CA ARG A 140 1.55 -9.98 -4.31
C ARG A 140 1.66 -10.28 -5.80
N LEU A 141 2.77 -10.88 -6.21
CA LEU A 141 2.95 -11.40 -7.57
C LEU A 141 2.73 -12.91 -7.55
N THR A 142 1.70 -13.33 -8.27
CA THR A 142 1.34 -14.74 -8.49
C THR A 142 1.74 -15.17 -9.91
N GLU A 143 1.50 -16.43 -10.25
CA GLU A 143 1.65 -16.91 -11.63
C GLU A 143 0.62 -16.26 -12.57
N ASP A 144 -0.60 -16.01 -12.07
CA ASP A 144 -1.73 -15.46 -12.83
C ASP A 144 -1.76 -13.92 -12.93
N GLY A 145 -0.80 -13.27 -12.29
CA GLY A 145 -0.63 -11.82 -12.32
C GLY A 145 -0.41 -11.19 -10.93
N ALA A 146 -0.78 -9.92 -10.80
CA ALA A 146 -0.64 -9.16 -9.56
C ALA A 146 -1.96 -9.08 -8.79
N VAL A 147 -1.90 -9.17 -7.45
CA VAL A 147 -3.04 -8.98 -6.54
C VAL A 147 -2.69 -7.91 -5.53
N VAL A 148 -3.60 -6.96 -5.30
CA VAL A 148 -3.46 -5.93 -4.27
C VAL A 148 -4.34 -6.28 -3.06
N TYR A 149 -3.84 -6.00 -1.87
CA TYR A 149 -4.50 -6.32 -0.61
C TYR A 149 -4.76 -5.07 0.22
N GLY A 150 -5.92 -5.05 0.85
CA GLY A 150 -6.20 -4.26 2.03
C GLY A 150 -5.20 -4.58 3.15
N THR A 151 -4.90 -3.59 3.98
CA THR A 151 -4.06 -3.76 5.17
C THR A 151 -4.64 -2.87 6.29
N PRO A 152 -4.34 -3.17 7.57
CA PRO A 152 -4.68 -2.26 8.66
C PRO A 152 -4.09 -0.85 8.47
N TRP A 153 -2.95 -0.73 7.79
CA TRP A 153 -2.23 0.51 7.55
C TRP A 153 -2.73 1.22 6.29
N ASN A 154 -3.94 1.77 6.38
CA ASN A 154 -4.69 2.43 5.31
C ASN A 154 -4.86 3.95 5.57
N GLY A 155 -3.76 4.58 5.98
CA GLY A 155 -3.62 6.03 6.08
C GLY A 155 -4.35 6.67 7.27
N LYS A 156 -4.18 7.99 7.41
CA LYS A 156 -4.72 8.77 8.55
C LYS A 156 -6.24 8.74 8.67
N HIS A 157 -6.95 8.51 7.56
CA HIS A 157 -8.41 8.46 7.51
C HIS A 157 -8.95 7.05 7.74
N ARG A 158 -8.07 6.07 7.98
CA ARG A 158 -8.40 4.64 8.12
C ARG A 158 -9.30 4.13 7.00
N LEU A 159 -8.94 4.45 5.75
CA LEU A 159 -9.80 4.22 4.61
C LEU A 159 -9.30 3.03 3.80
N GLY A 160 -9.94 1.88 4.00
CA GLY A 160 -9.67 0.66 3.27
C GLY A 160 -10.57 -0.47 3.72
N THR A 161 -10.54 -1.58 3.00
CA THR A 161 -11.38 -2.76 3.25
C THR A 161 -10.48 -4.00 3.23
N ASN A 162 -10.72 -4.95 4.13
CA ASN A 162 -10.00 -6.22 4.14
C ASN A 162 -10.47 -7.11 2.97
N ILE A 163 -10.00 -6.79 1.76
CA ILE A 163 -10.26 -7.50 0.52
C ILE A 163 -8.96 -7.67 -0.27
N SER A 164 -8.94 -8.65 -1.16
CA SER A 164 -7.90 -8.87 -2.15
C SER A 164 -8.52 -8.80 -3.55
N VAL A 165 -7.86 -8.09 -4.48
CA VAL A 165 -8.41 -7.85 -5.81
C VAL A 165 -7.29 -7.92 -6.85
N PRO A 166 -7.50 -8.58 -8.02
CA PRO A 166 -6.53 -8.57 -9.10
C PRO A 166 -6.18 -7.14 -9.53
N LEU A 167 -4.90 -6.81 -9.52
CA LEU A 167 -4.39 -5.50 -9.91
C LEU A 167 -4.30 -5.42 -11.43
N LYS A 168 -5.09 -4.55 -12.03
CA LYS A 168 -5.17 -4.38 -13.49
C LYS A 168 -4.18 -3.35 -14.00
N ALA A 169 -4.07 -2.22 -13.30
CA ALA A 169 -3.20 -1.14 -13.73
C ALA A 169 -2.64 -0.32 -12.57
N VAL A 170 -1.44 0.22 -12.79
CA VAL A 170 -0.81 1.22 -11.93
C VAL A 170 -0.73 2.54 -12.69
N CYS A 171 -1.17 3.62 -12.05
CA CYS A 171 -1.16 4.96 -12.61
C CYS A 171 -0.31 5.92 -11.76
N ILE A 172 0.67 6.55 -12.40
CA ILE A 172 1.51 7.58 -11.80
C ILE A 172 0.81 8.93 -11.98
N LEU A 173 0.46 9.57 -10.87
CA LEU A 173 -0.18 10.88 -10.88
C LEU A 173 0.86 12.01 -10.90
N GLU A 174 0.56 13.02 -11.70
CA GLU A 174 1.27 14.28 -11.80
C GLU A 174 0.26 15.43 -11.77
N ARG A 175 0.62 16.56 -11.14
CA ARG A 175 -0.26 17.73 -11.17
C ARG A 175 -0.19 18.38 -12.55
N ALA A 176 -1.34 18.61 -13.15
CA ALA A 176 -1.45 19.34 -14.42
C ALA A 176 -2.67 20.27 -14.39
N LYS A 177 -2.65 21.29 -15.25
CA LYS A 177 -3.82 22.17 -15.44
C LYS A 177 -4.93 21.50 -16.27
N GLN A 178 -4.54 20.57 -17.14
CA GLN A 178 -5.43 19.85 -18.04
C GLN A 178 -5.27 18.35 -17.80
N ASN A 179 -6.39 17.64 -17.82
CA ASN A 179 -6.43 16.20 -17.60
C ASN A 179 -5.92 15.46 -18.85
N THR A 180 -4.83 14.73 -18.70
CA THR A 180 -4.25 13.91 -19.77
C THR A 180 -3.75 12.59 -19.21
N ILE A 181 -4.10 11.48 -19.86
CA ILE A 181 -3.60 10.16 -19.49
C ILE A 181 -3.01 9.47 -20.71
N ARG A 182 -1.91 8.77 -20.51
CA ARG A 182 -1.32 7.91 -21.54
C ARG A 182 -0.74 6.66 -20.92
N ALA A 183 -0.68 5.60 -21.72
CA ALA A 183 0.17 4.46 -21.41
C ALA A 183 1.64 4.90 -21.37
N ILE A 184 2.41 4.30 -20.48
CA ILE A 184 3.85 4.57 -20.34
C ILE A 184 4.63 3.26 -20.42
N THR A 185 5.89 3.36 -20.83
CA THR A 185 6.75 2.17 -20.85
C THR A 185 7.20 1.79 -19.44
N ARG A 186 7.78 0.59 -19.33
CA ARG A 186 8.36 0.10 -18.08
C ARG A 186 9.48 1.01 -17.61
N GLU A 187 10.34 1.45 -18.54
CA GLU A 187 11.48 2.32 -18.28
C GLU A 187 11.02 3.67 -17.72
N GLU A 188 9.89 4.20 -18.20
CA GLU A 188 9.30 5.43 -17.69
C GLU A 188 8.71 5.29 -16.28
N ALA A 189 8.18 4.12 -15.94
CA ALA A 189 7.50 3.87 -14.67
C ALA A 189 8.44 3.41 -13.56
N PHE A 190 9.48 2.64 -13.90
CA PHE A 190 10.31 1.89 -12.97
C PHE A 190 10.93 2.74 -11.85
N PRO A 191 11.47 3.96 -12.11
CA PRO A 191 12.00 4.81 -11.04
C PRO A 191 10.95 5.15 -9.97
N MET A 192 9.71 5.43 -10.40
CA MET A 192 8.61 5.71 -9.47
C MET A 192 8.20 4.45 -8.72
N LEU A 193 8.10 3.30 -9.39
CA LEU A 193 7.73 2.05 -8.73
C LEU A 193 8.74 1.67 -7.63
N ILE A 194 10.05 1.78 -7.90
CA ILE A 194 11.08 1.57 -6.86
C ILE A 194 10.94 2.60 -5.74
N GLN A 195 10.81 3.88 -6.08
CA GLN A 195 10.71 4.95 -5.08
C GLN A 195 9.53 4.74 -4.11
N GLN A 196 8.43 4.19 -4.62
CA GLN A 196 7.19 3.99 -3.86
C GLN A 196 7.12 2.60 -3.21
N SER A 197 8.06 1.70 -3.51
CA SER A 197 8.17 0.43 -2.82
C SER A 197 8.92 0.60 -1.51
N TYR A 198 8.48 -0.10 -0.47
CA TYR A 198 9.28 -0.22 0.74
C TYR A 198 10.62 -0.87 0.41
N ARG A 199 11.70 -0.37 1.01
CA ARG A 199 13.05 -0.92 0.84
C ARG A 199 13.47 -1.60 2.14
N PRO A 200 13.41 -2.94 2.20
CA PRO A 200 13.91 -3.71 3.34
C PRO A 200 15.35 -3.36 3.70
N LEU A 201 15.68 -3.46 4.98
CA LEU A 201 17.05 -3.32 5.47
C LEU A 201 17.89 -4.56 5.15
N ASP A 202 17.26 -5.74 5.18
CA ASP A 202 17.91 -6.99 4.80
C ASP A 202 18.23 -7.01 3.28
N PRO A 203 19.50 -7.21 2.88
CA PRO A 203 19.87 -7.20 1.47
C PRO A 203 19.16 -8.26 0.61
N ALA A 204 18.85 -9.43 1.17
CA ALA A 204 18.17 -10.49 0.43
C ALA A 204 16.68 -10.15 0.21
N ALA A 205 16.02 -9.60 1.23
CA ALA A 205 14.67 -9.06 1.14
C ALA A 205 14.60 -7.90 0.13
N LEU A 206 15.57 -6.98 0.15
CA LEU A 206 15.67 -5.88 -0.81
C LEU A 206 15.81 -6.38 -2.26
N ALA A 207 16.71 -7.35 -2.49
CA ALA A 207 16.88 -7.95 -3.82
C ALA A 207 15.58 -8.61 -4.32
N LYS A 208 14.86 -9.31 -3.43
CA LYS A 208 13.53 -9.87 -3.75
C LYS A 208 12.51 -8.79 -4.06
N THR A 209 12.44 -7.72 -3.28
CA THR A 209 11.54 -6.58 -3.57
C THR A 209 11.82 -5.97 -4.94
N LEU A 210 13.08 -5.74 -5.30
CA LEU A 210 13.43 -5.19 -6.62
C LEU A 210 13.02 -6.14 -7.76
N SER A 211 13.18 -7.46 -7.57
CA SER A 211 12.69 -8.46 -8.52
C SER A 211 11.16 -8.45 -8.65
N LEU A 212 10.43 -8.30 -7.54
CA LEU A 212 8.97 -8.19 -7.53
C LEU A 212 8.48 -6.91 -8.22
N VAL A 213 9.16 -5.79 -8.03
CA VAL A 213 8.85 -4.52 -8.72
C VAL A 213 9.09 -4.65 -10.23
N ASP A 214 10.16 -5.32 -10.66
CA ASP A 214 10.39 -5.61 -12.07
C ASP A 214 9.31 -6.51 -12.66
N ARG A 215 8.92 -7.57 -11.96
CA ARG A 215 7.79 -8.44 -12.33
C ARG A 215 6.48 -7.65 -12.43
N LEU A 216 6.17 -6.80 -11.45
CA LEU A 216 4.99 -5.95 -11.48
C LEU A 216 4.96 -5.09 -12.75
N SER A 217 6.08 -4.44 -13.09
CA SER A 217 6.16 -3.59 -14.28
C SER A 217 5.86 -4.33 -15.59
N ARG A 218 6.03 -5.65 -15.63
CA ARG A 218 5.74 -6.51 -16.80
C ARG A 218 4.32 -7.06 -16.80
N THR A 219 3.65 -7.08 -15.65
CA THR A 219 2.41 -7.84 -15.43
C THR A 219 1.17 -6.96 -15.52
N VAL A 220 1.30 -5.68 -15.18
CA VAL A 220 0.16 -4.74 -15.11
C VAL A 220 0.34 -3.62 -16.12
N SER A 221 -0.77 -3.07 -16.59
CA SER A 221 -0.71 -1.91 -17.48
C SER A 221 -0.27 -0.68 -16.70
N LEU A 222 0.59 0.13 -17.32
CA LEU A 222 1.22 1.29 -16.68
C LEU A 222 0.74 2.56 -17.36
N TYR A 223 0.32 3.53 -16.54
CA TYR A 223 -0.17 4.82 -17.02
C TYR A 223 0.48 5.98 -16.29
N ARG A 224 0.48 7.13 -16.94
CA ARG A 224 0.77 8.42 -16.32
C ARG A 224 -0.43 9.33 -16.55
N LEU A 225 -0.94 9.93 -15.48
CA LEU A 225 -2.07 10.86 -15.49
C LEU A 225 -1.58 12.22 -14.99
N GLY A 226 -1.58 13.21 -15.87
CA GLY A 226 -1.59 14.60 -15.46
C GLY A 226 -3.02 14.98 -15.09
N CYS A 227 -3.28 15.34 -13.82
CA CYS A 227 -4.62 15.67 -13.36
C CYS A 227 -4.71 16.97 -12.57
N ASN A 228 -5.86 17.61 -12.68
CA ASN A 228 -6.33 18.64 -11.77
C ASN A 228 -7.24 18.01 -10.68
N MET A 229 -8.05 18.81 -9.98
CA MET A 229 -8.96 18.33 -8.94
C MET A 229 -10.40 18.09 -9.43
N ASP A 230 -10.65 18.23 -10.74
CA ASP A 230 -11.99 18.11 -11.29
C ASP A 230 -12.40 16.63 -11.42
N PRO A 231 -13.69 16.29 -11.22
CA PRO A 231 -14.18 14.92 -11.37
C PRO A 231 -13.88 14.29 -12.73
N GLU A 232 -13.76 15.08 -13.79
CA GLU A 232 -13.38 14.63 -15.14
C GLU A 232 -12.05 13.87 -15.17
N ALA A 233 -11.13 14.14 -14.24
CA ALA A 233 -9.88 13.39 -14.12
C ALA A 233 -10.12 11.92 -13.75
N ALA A 234 -11.09 11.67 -12.86
CA ALA A 234 -11.47 10.32 -12.46
C ALA A 234 -12.15 9.59 -13.62
N GLU A 235 -13.05 10.27 -14.33
CA GLU A 235 -13.73 9.70 -15.50
C GLU A 235 -12.76 9.32 -16.62
N LEU A 236 -11.87 10.26 -16.98
CA LEU A 236 -10.84 10.03 -17.99
C LEU A 236 -9.96 8.83 -17.66
N SER A 237 -9.46 8.78 -16.42
CA SER A 237 -8.57 7.70 -16.00
C SER A 237 -9.29 6.35 -15.93
N TYR A 238 -10.51 6.30 -15.40
CA TYR A 238 -11.29 5.07 -15.34
C TYR A 238 -11.62 4.53 -16.73
N ASN A 239 -12.13 5.38 -17.63
CA ASN A 239 -12.51 4.96 -18.98
C ASN A 239 -11.33 4.43 -19.80
N ILE A 240 -10.12 4.95 -19.59
CA ILE A 240 -8.92 4.49 -20.29
C ILE A 240 -8.30 3.26 -19.62
N MET A 241 -8.23 3.24 -18.29
CA MET A 241 -7.60 2.13 -17.55
C MET A 241 -8.48 0.88 -17.52
N LYS A 242 -9.81 0.98 -17.62
CA LYS A 242 -10.69 -0.20 -17.64
C LYS A 242 -10.53 -1.04 -18.91
N GLU A 243 -10.15 -0.43 -20.03
CA GLU A 243 -9.87 -1.10 -21.31
C GLU A 243 -8.48 -1.74 -21.35
N ALA A 244 -7.68 -1.56 -20.30
CA ALA A 244 -6.35 -2.13 -20.19
C ALA A 244 -6.38 -3.65 -20.33
N THR A 245 -5.60 -4.19 -21.26
CA THR A 245 -5.39 -5.63 -21.40
C THR A 245 -4.18 -6.04 -20.55
N ARG A 246 -4.24 -7.19 -19.87
CA ARG A 246 -3.07 -7.75 -19.16
C ARG A 246 -1.95 -7.96 -20.18
N GLN A 247 -0.72 -7.57 -19.82
CA GLN A 247 0.48 -7.72 -20.65
C GLN A 247 0.99 -9.16 -20.63
#